data_AF-A0A8B2ZKF2-F1
#
_entry.id   AF-A0A8B2ZKF2-F1
#
_cell.length_a   1.000
_cell.length_b   1.000
_cell.length_c   1.000
_cell.angle_alpha   90.00
_cell.angle_beta   90.00
_cell.angle_gamma   90.00
#
_symmetry.space_group_name_H-M   'P 1'
#
loop_
_entity.id
_entity.type
_entity.pdbx_description
1 polymer ?
#
loop_
_entity_poly.entity_id
_entity_poly.type
_entity_poly.pdbx_seq_one_letter_code
_entity_poly.pdbx_strand_id
1 'polypeptide(L)'
;MAHNNNKENKRKMKANRKRLGWKQSDLERPTRRYDKITKEELKILKANGIKKQTFANRRYKGWSRDKALNTPVRQYHRITDEERALMKESGVDEETFRTRVSRNMNRIEAAKKPKK
;
A
#
# COMPACT_ATOMS: atom_id res chain seq x y z
N MET A 1 25.19 11.05 36.89
CA MET A 1 25.37 11.99 35.76
C MET A 1 25.10 11.23 34.45
N ALA A 2 23.93 11.38 33.84
CA ALA A 2 23.58 10.68 32.60
C ALA A 2 24.39 11.27 31.42
N HIS A 3 25.38 10.55 30.93
CA HIS A 3 26.11 10.93 29.72
C HIS A 3 25.15 10.92 28.53
N ASN A 4 25.00 12.06 27.85
CA ASN A 4 24.15 12.19 26.67
C ASN A 4 24.85 11.55 25.45
N ASN A 5 24.84 10.22 25.41
CA ASN A 5 25.47 9.36 24.40
C ASN A 5 25.06 9.72 22.97
N ASN A 6 23.91 10.36 22.77
CA ASN A 6 23.40 10.73 21.45
C ASN A 6 24.23 11.83 20.77
N LYS A 7 24.68 12.85 21.51
CA LYS A 7 25.49 13.96 20.96
C LYS A 7 26.87 13.45 20.53
N GLU A 8 27.47 12.58 21.34
CA GLU A 8 28.76 11.98 21.07
C GLU A 8 28.70 11.00 19.88
N ASN A 9 27.67 10.14 19.84
CA ASN A 9 27.44 9.23 18.71
C ASN A 9 27.27 9.98 17.38
N LYS A 10 26.54 11.11 17.39
CA LYS A 10 26.37 11.96 16.21
C LYS A 10 27.70 12.57 15.73
N ARG A 11 28.57 12.98 16.66
CA ARG A 11 29.92 13.48 16.36
C ARG A 11 30.79 12.40 15.72
N LYS A 12 30.84 11.21 16.33
CA LYS A 12 31.58 10.04 15.83
C LYS A 12 31.12 9.63 14.43
N MET A 13 29.80 9.59 14.20
CA MET A 13 29.20 9.28 12.89
C MET A 13 29.61 10.30 11.82
N LYS A 14 29.53 11.62 12.12
CA LYS A 14 29.94 12.66 11.16
C LYS A 14 31.43 12.57 10.82
N ALA A 15 32.30 12.30 11.81
CA ALA A 15 33.73 12.13 11.60
C ALA A 15 34.04 10.91 10.69
N ASN A 16 33.39 9.77 10.92
CA ASN A 16 33.57 8.58 10.08
C ASN A 16 33.12 8.82 8.63
N ARG A 17 31.97 9.49 8.42
CA ARG A 17 31.50 9.84 7.07
C ARG A 17 32.46 10.78 6.33
N LYS A 18 33.01 11.78 7.02
CA LYS A 18 34.06 12.65 6.45
C LYS A 18 35.29 11.84 6.03
N ARG A 19 35.76 10.92 6.89
CA ARG A 19 36.88 10.00 6.58
C ARG A 19 36.60 9.13 5.36
N LEU A 20 35.36 8.68 5.16
CA LEU A 20 34.93 7.90 4.01
C LEU A 20 34.67 8.74 2.74
N GLY A 21 35.04 10.03 2.73
CA GLY A 21 34.91 10.89 1.55
C GLY A 21 33.49 11.39 1.26
N TRP A 22 32.58 11.37 2.24
CA TRP A 22 31.23 11.90 2.05
C TRP A 22 31.27 13.42 1.86
N LYS A 23 30.49 13.94 0.90
CA LYS A 23 30.36 15.38 0.66
C LYS A 23 29.70 16.07 1.85
N GLN A 24 30.09 17.32 2.11
CA GLN A 24 29.50 18.13 3.19
C GLN A 24 27.96 18.22 3.07
N SER A 25 27.44 18.36 1.84
CA SER A 25 26.01 18.34 1.54
C SER A 25 25.30 17.07 2.05
N ASP A 26 25.95 15.90 1.97
CA ASP A 26 25.37 14.64 2.43
C ASP A 26 25.33 14.51 3.97
N LEU A 27 26.21 15.23 4.67
CA LEU A 27 26.22 15.29 6.13
C LEU A 27 25.10 16.16 6.71
N GLU A 28 24.58 17.07 5.88
CA GLU A 28 23.53 18.03 6.20
C GLU A 28 22.15 17.59 5.70
N ARG A 29 22.10 16.58 4.82
CA ARG A 29 20.83 15.97 4.38
C ARG A 29 20.01 15.54 5.61
N PRO A 30 18.73 15.96 5.71
CA PRO A 30 17.87 15.49 6.77
C PRO A 30 17.75 13.97 6.68
N THR A 31 17.71 13.30 7.84
CA THR A 31 17.44 11.87 7.84
C THR A 31 16.04 11.63 7.30
N ARG A 32 15.86 10.54 6.53
CA ARG A 32 14.54 10.13 6.06
C ARG A 32 13.64 9.94 7.29
N ARG A 33 12.63 10.79 7.44
CA ARG A 33 11.64 10.65 8.51
C ARG A 33 10.70 9.53 8.11
N TYR A 34 10.85 8.38 8.76
CA TYR A 34 9.79 7.38 8.71
C TYR A 34 8.64 7.90 9.57
N ASP A 35 7.47 8.07 8.94
CA ASP A 35 6.23 8.34 9.67
C ASP A 35 5.96 7.16 10.60
N LYS A 36 6.25 7.36 11.89
CA LYS A 36 5.96 6.34 12.91
C LYS A 36 4.44 6.21 13.04
N ILE A 37 3.97 4.98 13.01
CA ILE A 37 2.57 4.64 13.28
C ILE A 37 2.44 4.49 14.80
N THR A 38 1.49 5.20 15.40
CA THR A 38 1.20 5.10 16.82
C THR A 38 0.46 3.79 17.14
N LYS A 39 0.35 3.46 18.44
CA LYS A 39 -0.37 2.25 18.87
C LYS A 39 -1.88 2.32 18.54
N GLU A 40 -2.47 3.51 18.65
CA GLU A 40 -3.89 3.76 18.38
C GLU A 40 -4.20 3.60 16.89
N GLU A 41 -3.39 4.19 16.03
CA GLU A 41 -3.50 4.04 14.58
C GLU A 41 -3.33 2.60 14.14
N LEU A 42 -2.47 1.84 14.82
CA LEU A 42 -2.35 0.41 14.55
C LEU A 42 -3.64 -0.35 14.88
N LYS A 43 -4.39 0.05 15.92
CA LYS A 43 -5.71 -0.53 16.22
C LYS A 43 -6.71 -0.18 15.13
N ILE A 44 -6.76 1.08 14.69
CA ILE A 44 -7.64 1.55 13.61
C ILE A 44 -7.34 0.78 12.31
N LEU A 45 -6.06 0.67 11.95
CA LEU A 45 -5.62 -0.08 10.77
C LEU A 45 -6.06 -1.55 10.84
N LYS A 46 -5.94 -2.19 12.00
CA LYS A 46 -6.39 -3.57 12.21
C LYS A 46 -7.91 -3.70 12.09
N ALA A 47 -8.67 -2.80 12.71
CA ALA A 47 -10.12 -2.78 12.64
C ALA A 47 -10.61 -2.63 11.19
N ASN A 48 -9.94 -1.78 10.41
CA ASN A 48 -10.27 -1.54 8.99
C ASN A 48 -9.65 -2.57 8.03
N GLY A 49 -8.93 -3.59 8.53
CA GLY A 49 -8.26 -4.59 7.69
C GLY A 49 -7.11 -4.05 6.83
N ILE A 50 -6.54 -2.89 7.18
CA ILE A 50 -5.49 -2.21 6.42
C ILE A 50 -4.11 -2.64 6.97
N LYS A 51 -3.26 -3.17 6.09
CA LYS A 51 -1.88 -3.51 6.44
C LYS A 51 -1.03 -2.24 6.61
N LYS A 52 -0.02 -2.27 7.49
CA LYS A 52 0.94 -1.16 7.70
C LYS A 52 1.59 -0.68 6.39
N GLN A 53 1.95 -1.62 5.51
CA GLN A 53 2.52 -1.32 4.21
C GLN A 53 1.54 -0.57 3.31
N THR A 54 0.24 -0.93 3.35
CA THR A 54 -0.80 -0.21 2.61
C THR A 54 -0.94 1.22 3.10
N PHE A 55 -0.92 1.45 4.42
CA PHE A 55 -0.90 2.80 5.00
C PHE A 55 0.34 3.59 4.56
N ALA A 56 1.53 2.99 4.62
CA ALA A 56 2.78 3.62 4.20
C ALA A 56 2.75 3.99 2.70
N ASN A 57 2.22 3.12 1.85
CA ASN A 57 2.04 3.40 0.42
C ASN A 57 1.04 4.53 0.18
N ARG A 58 -0.04 4.62 0.97
CA ARG A 58 -0.99 5.74 0.91
C ARG A 58 -0.32 7.06 1.30
N ARG A 59 0.47 7.06 2.39
CA ARG A 59 1.27 8.22 2.80
C ARG A 59 2.27 8.65 1.73
N TYR A 60 2.95 7.68 1.11
CA TYR A 60 3.86 7.94 -0.01
C TYR A 60 3.15 8.56 -1.23
N LYS A 61 1.91 8.15 -1.49
CA LYS A 61 1.04 8.73 -2.53
C LYS A 61 0.43 10.09 -2.15
N GLY A 62 0.87 10.71 -1.05
CA GLY A 62 0.38 12.02 -0.62
C GLY A 62 -0.96 12.03 0.10
N TRP A 63 -1.46 10.88 0.55
CA TRP A 63 -2.73 10.85 1.29
C TRP A 63 -2.57 11.49 2.67
N SER A 64 -3.62 12.21 3.09
CA SER A 64 -3.74 12.66 4.47
C SER A 64 -3.78 11.46 5.41
N ARG A 65 -3.35 11.67 6.65
CA ARG A 65 -3.23 10.61 7.65
C ARG A 65 -4.57 9.97 7.95
N ASP A 66 -5.58 10.80 8.17
CA ASP A 66 -6.96 10.37 8.38
C ASP A 66 -7.51 9.54 7.20
N LYS A 67 -7.39 10.08 5.98
CA LYS A 67 -7.80 9.36 4.76
C LYS A 67 -7.09 8.02 4.62
N ALA A 68 -5.80 7.95 4.95
CA ALA A 68 -5.02 6.72 4.86
C ALA A 68 -5.44 5.66 5.89
N LEU A 69 -5.93 6.07 7.05
CA LEU A 69 -6.42 5.18 8.13
C LEU A 69 -7.84 4.69 7.87
N ASN A 70 -8.73 5.56 7.38
CA ASN A 70 -10.17 5.28 7.33
C ASN A 70 -10.66 4.72 5.99
N THR A 71 -9.88 4.84 4.91
CA THR A 71 -10.31 4.29 3.62
C THR A 71 -10.11 2.76 3.59
N PRO A 72 -11.15 1.95 3.37
CA PRO A 72 -11.01 0.49 3.29
C PRO A 72 -10.13 0.07 2.10
N VAL A 73 -9.58 -1.14 2.14
CA VAL A 73 -8.84 -1.72 1.01
C VAL A 73 -9.85 -2.26 0.00
N ARG A 74 -9.69 -1.90 -1.29
CA ARG A 74 -10.50 -2.47 -2.37
C ARG A 74 -10.29 -3.99 -2.40
N GLN A 75 -11.38 -4.74 -2.28
CA GLN A 75 -11.36 -6.19 -2.42
C GLN A 75 -11.22 -6.56 -3.89
N TYR A 76 -10.35 -7.52 -4.19
CA TYR A 76 -10.24 -8.10 -5.52
C TYR A 76 -11.10 -9.36 -5.59
N HIS A 77 -12.18 -9.30 -6.34
CA HIS A 77 -13.05 -10.45 -6.58
C HIS A 77 -12.47 -11.29 -7.72
N ARG A 78 -11.95 -12.47 -7.36
CA ARG A 78 -11.48 -13.45 -8.33
C ARG A 78 -12.66 -14.03 -9.12
N ILE A 79 -12.39 -14.42 -10.35
CA ILE A 79 -13.32 -15.22 -11.13
C ILE A 79 -13.27 -16.64 -10.57
N THR A 80 -14.43 -17.18 -10.19
CA THR A 80 -14.54 -18.55 -9.69
C THR A 80 -14.47 -19.55 -10.85
N ASP A 81 -14.20 -20.82 -10.54
CA ASP A 81 -14.12 -21.84 -11.59
C ASP A 81 -15.49 -22.16 -12.18
N GLU A 82 -16.57 -22.00 -11.41
CA GLU A 82 -17.95 -22.06 -11.88
C GLU A 82 -18.25 -20.96 -12.92
N GLU A 83 -17.81 -19.72 -12.64
CA GLU A 83 -17.97 -18.61 -13.59
C GLU A 83 -17.18 -18.85 -14.86
N ARG A 84 -15.98 -19.45 -14.75
CA ARG A 84 -15.20 -19.87 -15.92
C ARG A 84 -15.92 -20.92 -16.76
N ALA A 85 -16.58 -21.89 -16.12
CA ALA A 85 -17.37 -22.90 -16.83
C ALA A 85 -18.54 -22.25 -17.60
N LEU A 86 -19.31 -21.36 -16.95
CA LEU A 86 -20.42 -20.63 -17.59
C LEU A 86 -19.96 -19.75 -18.76
N MET A 87 -18.84 -19.05 -18.59
CA MET A 87 -18.24 -18.25 -19.65
C MET A 87 -17.82 -19.11 -20.84
N LYS A 88 -17.22 -20.28 -20.59
CA LYS A 88 -16.80 -21.22 -21.63
C LYS A 88 -18.00 -21.79 -22.39
N GLU A 89 -19.08 -22.15 -21.69
CA GLU A 89 -20.32 -22.63 -22.29
C GLU A 89 -20.97 -21.58 -23.19
N SER A 90 -20.93 -20.31 -22.76
CA SER A 90 -21.58 -19.19 -23.45
C SER A 90 -20.68 -18.48 -24.48
N GLY A 91 -19.43 -18.92 -24.63
CA GLY A 91 -18.44 -18.30 -25.53
C GLY A 91 -18.00 -16.89 -25.12
N VAL A 92 -18.00 -16.57 -23.82
CA VAL A 92 -17.62 -15.26 -23.28
C VAL A 92 -16.17 -15.30 -22.80
N ASP A 93 -15.36 -14.33 -23.22
CA ASP A 93 -13.99 -14.17 -22.71
C ASP A 93 -13.95 -13.48 -21.32
N GLU A 94 -12.91 -13.76 -20.52
CA GLU A 94 -12.76 -13.20 -19.17
C GLU A 94 -12.73 -11.66 -19.14
N GLU A 95 -12.20 -11.04 -20.20
CA GLU A 95 -12.11 -9.58 -20.32
C GLU A 95 -13.51 -8.96 -20.49
N THR A 96 -14.33 -9.54 -21.35
CA THR A 96 -15.73 -9.16 -21.54
C THR A 96 -16.51 -9.34 -20.25
N PHE A 97 -16.33 -10.44 -19.53
CA PHE A 97 -16.94 -10.65 -18.22
C PHE A 97 -16.53 -9.58 -17.20
N ARG A 98 -15.22 -9.30 -17.07
CA ARG A 98 -14.72 -8.25 -16.15
C ARG A 98 -15.28 -6.87 -16.50
N THR A 99 -15.40 -6.55 -17.78
CA THR A 99 -15.99 -5.29 -18.26
C THR A 99 -17.47 -5.19 -17.96
N ARG A 100 -18.22 -6.30 -18.05
CA ARG A 100 -19.63 -6.34 -17.66
C ARG A 100 -19.81 -6.16 -16.15
N VAL A 101 -19.03 -6.87 -15.34
CA VAL A 101 -19.05 -6.73 -13.87
C VAL A 101 -18.62 -5.33 -13.42
N SER A 102 -17.66 -4.70 -14.10
CA SER A 102 -17.25 -3.32 -13.79
C SER A 102 -18.32 -2.29 -14.12
N ARG A 103 -19.24 -2.61 -15.04
CA ARG A 103 -20.47 -1.84 -15.34
C ARG A 103 -21.65 -2.23 -14.44
N ASN A 104 -21.39 -2.90 -13.32
CA ASN A 104 -22.39 -3.37 -12.35
C ASN A 104 -23.40 -4.40 -12.92
N MET A 105 -23.04 -5.14 -13.98
CA MET A 105 -23.85 -6.27 -14.45
C MET A 105 -23.73 -7.44 -13.47
N ASN A 106 -24.84 -8.16 -13.26
CA ASN A 106 -24.83 -9.36 -12.41
C ASN A 106 -23.83 -10.39 -12.94
N ARG A 107 -23.07 -11.05 -12.05
CA ARG A 107 -22.00 -12.00 -12.47
C ARG A 107 -22.55 -13.17 -13.29
N ILE A 108 -23.71 -13.71 -12.93
CA ILE A 108 -24.30 -14.85 -13.65
C ILE A 108 -24.74 -14.41 -15.06
N GLU A 109 -25.42 -13.27 -15.15
CA GLU A 109 -25.84 -12.70 -16.44
C GLU A 109 -24.61 -12.35 -17.31
N ALA A 110 -23.59 -11.75 -16.70
CA ALA A 110 -22.37 -11.36 -17.37
C ALA A 110 -21.61 -12.55 -17.97
N ALA A 111 -21.68 -13.73 -17.34
CA ALA A 111 -21.08 -14.95 -17.88
C ALA A 111 -21.93 -15.59 -18.99
N LYS A 112 -23.27 -15.52 -18.88
CA LYS A 112 -24.20 -16.21 -19.80
C LYS A 112 -24.49 -15.47 -21.10
N LYS A 113 -24.37 -14.14 -21.12
CA LYS A 113 -24.74 -13.34 -22.30
C LYS A 113 -23.73 -13.55 -23.44
N PRO A 114 -24.09 -14.14 -24.58
CA PRO A 114 -23.13 -14.42 -25.65
C PRO A 114 -22.55 -13.12 -26.23
N LYS A 115 -21.35 -13.22 -26.81
CA LYS A 115 -20.72 -12.12 -27.53
C LYS A 115 -21.44 -11.99 -28.89
N LYS A 116 -21.94 -10.79 -29.20
CA LYS A 116 -22.47 -10.47 -30.53
C LYS A 116 -21.33 -10.28 -31.52
#